data_AF-A0A402APA8-F1
#
_entry.id   AF-A0A402APA8-F1
#
_cell.length_a   1.000
_cell.length_b   1.000
_cell.length_c   1.000
_cell.angle_alpha   90.00
_cell.angle_beta   90.00
_cell.angle_gamma   90.00
#
_symmetry.space_group_name_H-M   'P 1'
#
loop_
_entity.id
_entity.type
_entity.pdbx_description
1 polymer ?
#
loop_
_entity_poly.entity_id
_entity_poly.type
_entity_poly.pdbx_seq_one_letter_code
_entity_poly.pdbx_strand_id
1 'polypeptide(L)'
;MKAEHQEIIDQTLLDITGRENERTSAVGAVARNDLSIEELRQSILGQWLRQLIDVAENGPGTTTPADARAMLENVYKILFQAPGQSYPLIPPKFDKTPLGVLLNAVRIYTLGLNDIVSVAEAARLTQIQRAQIYYLIFGACYTQSKSMAKS
;
A
#
# COMPACT_ATOMS: atom_id res chain seq x y z
N MET A 1 -2.64 17.64 -5.04
CA MET A 1 -2.41 17.13 -3.67
C MET A 1 -3.09 17.99 -2.63
N LYS A 2 -4.07 17.41 -1.95
CA LYS A 2 -4.76 18.04 -0.83
C LYS A 2 -3.88 18.04 0.43
N ALA A 3 -4.12 19.02 1.32
CA ALA A 3 -3.38 19.13 2.59
C ALA A 3 -3.51 17.88 3.47
N GLU A 4 -4.72 17.30 3.54
CA GLU A 4 -5.02 16.06 4.27
C GLU A 4 -4.13 14.88 3.83
N HIS A 5 -3.81 14.78 2.54
CA HIS A 5 -2.99 13.67 2.04
C HIS A 5 -1.49 13.90 2.25
N GLN A 6 -1.03 15.16 2.24
CA GLN A 6 0.35 15.47 2.63
C GLN A 6 0.59 15.13 4.11
N GLU A 7 -0.39 15.37 4.98
CA GLU A 7 -0.33 14.98 6.39
C GLU A 7 -0.21 13.45 6.56
N ILE A 8 -0.95 12.67 5.77
CA ILE A 8 -0.83 11.20 5.75
C ILE A 8 0.58 10.77 5.32
N ILE A 9 1.15 11.40 4.29
CA ILE A 9 2.53 11.13 3.85
C ILE A 9 3.50 11.44 4.98
N ASP A 10 3.38 12.61 5.58
CA ASP A 10 4.30 13.07 6.61
C ASP A 10 4.27 12.16 7.84
N GLN A 11 3.08 11.80 8.32
CA GLN A 11 2.93 10.86 9.43
C GLN A 11 3.55 9.50 9.09
N THR A 12 3.35 9.01 7.87
CA THR A 12 3.93 7.74 7.41
C THR A 12 5.45 7.79 7.41
N LEU A 13 6.03 8.89 6.92
CA LEU A 13 7.48 9.08 6.88
C LEU A 13 8.08 9.14 8.29
N LEU A 14 7.43 9.88 9.20
CA LEU A 14 7.84 9.97 10.61
C LEU A 14 7.77 8.62 11.32
N ASP A 15 6.68 7.86 11.12
CA ASP A 15 6.50 6.54 11.72
C ASP A 15 7.59 5.55 11.31
N ILE A 16 7.99 5.56 10.03
CA ILE A 16 9.04 4.67 9.52
C ILE A 16 10.40 5.06 10.08
N THR A 17 10.74 6.34 10.03
CA THR A 17 12.01 6.84 10.58
C THR A 17 12.10 6.56 12.08
N GLY A 18 11.00 6.73 12.83
CA GLY A 18 10.93 6.37 14.25
C GLY A 18 11.25 4.89 14.50
N ARG A 19 10.63 3.98 13.75
CA ARG A 19 10.87 2.53 13.85
C ARG A 19 12.30 2.14 13.50
N GLU A 20 12.87 2.77 12.47
CA GLU A 20 14.25 2.50 12.06
C GLU A 20 15.26 3.01 13.09
N ASN A 21 14.99 4.17 13.71
CA ASN A 21 15.81 4.69 14.80
C ASN A 21 15.75 3.77 16.03
N GLU A 22 14.55 3.31 16.43
CA GLU A 22 14.39 2.33 17.51
C GLU A 22 15.18 1.04 17.24
N ARG A 23 15.09 0.50 16.02
CA ARG A 23 15.85 -0.69 15.61
C ARG A 23 17.35 -0.45 15.67
N THR A 24 17.82 0.68 15.12
CA THR A 24 19.25 1.03 15.06
C THR A 24 19.83 1.21 16.46
N SER A 25 19.09 1.89 17.35
CA SER A 25 19.46 2.04 18.76
C SER A 25 19.52 0.70 19.50
N ALA A 26 18.61 -0.24 19.21
CA ALA A 26 18.60 -1.56 19.84
C ALA A 26 19.84 -2.41 19.52
N VAL A 27 20.52 -2.17 18.39
CA VAL A 27 21.77 -2.85 18.00
C VAL A 27 23.03 -2.06 18.37
N GLY A 28 22.92 -0.99 19.16
CA GLY A 28 24.06 -0.23 19.67
C GLY A 28 24.75 0.65 18.62
N ALA A 29 24.13 0.86 17.45
CA ALA A 29 24.59 1.82 16.47
C ALA A 29 24.08 3.22 16.83
N VAL A 30 24.92 4.24 16.63
CA VAL A 30 24.52 5.65 16.83
C VAL A 30 23.32 5.91 15.91
N ALA A 31 22.19 6.29 16.48
CA ALA A 31 20.99 6.64 15.74
C ALA A 31 21.36 7.65 14.66
N ARG A 32 21.12 7.31 13.39
CA ARG A 32 21.43 8.20 12.27
C ARG A 32 20.48 9.38 12.34
N ASN A 33 21.07 10.58 12.36
CA ASN A 33 20.52 11.93 12.17
C ASN A 33 18.99 12.04 12.13
N ASP A 34 18.46 12.88 13.03
CA ASP A 34 17.10 13.43 12.99
C ASP A 34 16.88 14.16 11.65
N LEU A 35 16.53 13.41 10.60
CA LEU A 35 16.16 13.97 9.31
C LEU A 35 14.93 14.83 9.52
N SER A 36 14.98 16.06 9.03
CA SER A 36 13.82 16.93 9.01
C SER A 36 12.73 16.33 8.12
N ILE A 37 11.47 16.69 8.39
CA ILE A 37 10.35 16.23 7.55
C ILE A 37 10.52 16.62 6.07
N GLU A 38 11.19 17.75 5.81
CA GLU A 38 11.45 18.20 4.44
C GLU A 38 12.46 17.30 3.71
N GLU A 39 13.49 16.83 4.41
CA GLU A 39 14.42 15.82 3.88
C GLU A 39 13.74 14.47 3.67
N LEU A 40 12.85 14.07 4.57
CA LEU A 40 12.05 12.85 4.40
C LEU A 40 11.11 12.94 3.18
N ARG A 41 10.51 14.10 2.93
CA ARG A 41 9.69 14.34 1.72
C ARG A 41 10.50 14.26 0.43
N GLN A 42 11.76 14.70 0.48
CA GLN A 42 12.71 14.63 -0.64
C GLN A 42 13.27 13.22 -0.87
N SER A 43 13.15 12.33 0.12
CA SER A 43 13.59 10.94 0.01
C SER A 43 12.84 10.18 -1.10
N ILE A 44 13.42 9.08 -1.58
CA ILE A 44 12.80 8.21 -2.60
C ILE A 44 11.41 7.74 -2.14
N LEU A 45 11.26 7.37 -0.87
CA LEU A 45 9.97 6.97 -0.32
C LEU A 45 8.96 8.12 -0.32
N GLY A 46 9.39 9.31 0.10
CA GLY A 46 8.54 10.51 0.09
C GLY A 46 8.05 10.86 -1.32
N GLN A 47 8.94 10.77 -2.31
CA GLN A 47 8.61 10.97 -3.72
C GLN A 47 7.64 9.91 -4.25
N TRP A 48 7.87 8.63 -3.96
CA TRP A 48 6.97 7.54 -4.35
C TRP A 48 5.59 7.69 -3.72
N LEU A 49 5.49 7.97 -2.42
CA LEU A 49 4.21 8.18 -1.75
C LEU A 49 3.44 9.35 -2.37
N ARG A 50 4.12 10.47 -2.63
CA ARG A 50 3.52 11.64 -3.28
C ARG A 50 3.00 11.31 -4.68
N GLN A 51 3.80 10.60 -5.49
CA GLN A 51 3.42 10.24 -6.85
C GLN A 51 2.25 9.25 -6.87
N LEU A 52 2.26 8.25 -5.99
CA LEU A 52 1.15 7.29 -5.84
C LEU A 52 -0.14 7.99 -5.41
N ILE A 53 -0.06 8.91 -4.45
CA ILE A 53 -1.23 9.65 -3.97
C ILE A 53 -1.76 10.60 -5.06
N ASP A 54 -0.88 11.21 -5.85
CA ASP A 54 -1.28 12.00 -7.01
C ASP A 54 -2.07 11.15 -8.02
N VAL A 55 -1.62 9.91 -8.28
CA VAL A 55 -2.36 8.94 -9.11
C VAL A 55 -3.73 8.61 -8.51
N ALA A 56 -3.83 8.45 -7.18
CA ALA A 56 -5.10 8.17 -6.51
C ALA A 56 -6.09 9.35 -6.56
N GLU A 57 -5.60 10.59 -6.44
CA GLU A 57 -6.44 11.80 -6.45
C GLU A 57 -6.86 12.23 -7.85
N ASN A 58 -5.87 12.34 -8.74
CA ASN A 58 -5.98 13.08 -10.00
C ASN A 58 -5.96 12.16 -11.22
N GLY A 59 -5.80 10.84 -10.99
CA GLY A 59 -5.64 9.86 -12.05
C GLY A 59 -4.19 9.79 -12.56
N PRO A 60 -3.93 8.99 -13.59
CA PRO A 60 -2.59 8.49 -13.89
C PRO A 60 -1.55 9.53 -14.31
N GLY A 61 -1.96 10.70 -14.80
CA GLY A 61 -1.03 11.72 -15.31
C GLY A 61 -0.02 11.11 -16.29
N THR A 62 1.27 11.19 -15.95
CA THR A 62 2.39 10.59 -16.69
C THR A 62 2.84 9.23 -16.14
N THR A 63 2.29 8.77 -15.02
CA THR A 63 2.69 7.53 -14.36
C THR A 63 2.01 6.35 -15.03
N THR A 64 2.78 5.40 -15.55
CA THR A 64 2.20 4.20 -16.17
C THR A 64 1.71 3.20 -15.10
N PRO A 65 0.79 2.28 -15.43
CA PRO A 65 0.37 1.22 -14.50
C PRO A 65 1.54 0.36 -14.00
N ALA A 66 2.53 0.11 -14.86
CA ALA A 66 3.72 -0.65 -14.50
C ALA A 66 4.60 0.10 -13.49
N ASP A 67 4.81 1.40 -13.69
CA ASP A 67 5.59 2.23 -12.76
C ASP A 67 4.89 2.36 -11.41
N ALA A 68 3.57 2.63 -11.43
CA ALA A 68 2.75 2.67 -10.22
C ALA A 68 2.79 1.34 -9.46
N ARG A 69 2.77 0.20 -10.17
CA ARG A 69 2.88 -1.13 -9.56
C ARG A 69 4.25 -1.33 -8.91
N ALA A 70 5.34 -0.99 -9.61
CA ALA A 70 6.69 -1.11 -9.07
C ALA A 70 6.88 -0.22 -7.83
N MET A 71 6.37 1.02 -7.86
CA MET A 71 6.39 1.93 -6.71
C MET A 71 5.58 1.37 -5.54
N LEU A 72 4.36 0.88 -5.77
CA LEU A 72 3.53 0.23 -4.75
C LEU A 72 4.26 -0.95 -4.10
N GLU A 73 4.85 -1.84 -4.90
CA GLU A 73 5.60 -2.98 -4.38
C GLU A 73 6.75 -2.54 -3.49
N ASN A 74 7.53 -1.53 -3.91
CA ASN A 74 8.63 -1.01 -3.10
C ASN A 74 8.16 -0.33 -1.82
N VAL A 75 7.07 0.44 -1.86
CA VAL A 75 6.46 1.05 -0.67
C VAL A 75 6.00 -0.03 0.31
N TYR A 76 5.32 -1.09 -0.16
CA TYR A 76 4.92 -2.20 0.71
C TYR A 76 6.10 -2.93 1.33
N LYS A 77 7.18 -3.12 0.57
CA LYS A 77 8.41 -3.72 1.10
C LYS A 77 9.01 -2.86 2.21
N ILE A 78 9.16 -1.55 1.99
CA ILE A 78 9.71 -0.64 3.00
C ILE A 78 8.82 -0.61 4.27
N LEU A 79 7.49 -0.58 4.09
CA LEU A 79 6.56 -0.49 5.21
C LEU A 79 6.47 -1.78 6.04
N PHE A 80 6.54 -2.95 5.40
CA PHE A 80 6.06 -4.20 5.99
C PHE A 80 6.98 -5.41 5.82
N GLN A 81 8.06 -5.31 5.03
CA GLN A 81 8.99 -6.43 4.88
C GLN A 81 10.03 -6.37 5.98
N ALA A 82 9.96 -7.33 6.91
CA ALA A 82 11.01 -7.49 7.91
C ALA A 82 12.27 -8.12 7.29
N PRO A 83 13.46 -7.90 7.88
CA PRO A 83 14.68 -8.58 7.46
C PRO A 83 14.49 -10.11 7.44
N GLY A 84 14.93 -10.76 6.36
CA GLY A 84 14.80 -12.21 6.18
C GLY A 84 13.45 -12.70 5.65
N GLN A 85 12.46 -11.82 5.44
CA GLN A 85 11.21 -12.19 4.77
C GLN A 85 11.34 -12.08 3.25
N SER A 86 10.74 -13.02 2.52
CA SER A 86 10.68 -12.96 1.04
C SER A 86 9.57 -12.07 0.51
N TYR A 87 8.58 -11.73 1.34
CA TYR A 87 7.41 -10.92 0.98
C TYR A 87 6.96 -10.03 2.15
N PRO A 88 6.39 -8.84 1.87
CA PRO A 88 5.85 -7.95 2.90
C PRO A 88 4.63 -8.55 3.60
N LEU A 89 4.59 -8.49 4.92
CA LEU A 89 3.43 -8.91 5.72
C LEU A 89 2.52 -7.72 6.05
N ILE A 90 1.55 -7.47 5.18
CA ILE A 90 0.60 -6.35 5.35
C ILE A 90 -0.31 -6.64 6.56
N PRO A 91 -0.36 -5.75 7.58
CA PRO A 91 -1.19 -5.94 8.76
C PRO A 91 -2.69 -6.05 8.41
N PRO A 92 -3.46 -6.88 9.16
CA PRO A 92 -4.90 -6.88 9.05
C PRO A 92 -5.47 -5.46 9.27
N LYS A 93 -6.40 -5.02 8.41
CA LYS A 93 -7.03 -3.68 8.41
C LYS A 93 -6.16 -2.53 7.91
N PHE A 94 -4.94 -2.77 7.40
CA PHE A 94 -4.13 -1.69 6.82
C PHE A 94 -4.89 -0.99 5.68
N ASP A 95 -5.61 -1.75 4.86
CA ASP A 95 -6.51 -1.31 3.79
C ASP A 95 -7.58 -0.29 4.23
N LYS A 96 -7.86 -0.20 5.54
CA LYS A 96 -8.83 0.72 6.14
C LYS A 96 -8.18 1.98 6.73
N THR A 97 -6.85 2.03 6.79
CA THR A 97 -6.13 3.25 7.21
C THR A 97 -6.19 4.30 6.09
N PRO A 98 -6.04 5.60 6.37
CA PRO A 98 -6.05 6.63 5.34
C PRO A 98 -5.03 6.37 4.22
N LEU A 99 -3.80 5.97 4.58
CA LEU A 99 -2.79 5.57 3.61
C LEU A 99 -3.21 4.33 2.83
N GLY A 100 -3.71 3.30 3.52
CA GLY A 100 -4.12 2.05 2.86
C GLY A 100 -5.26 2.23 1.88
N VAL A 101 -6.22 3.13 2.16
CA VAL A 101 -7.30 3.47 1.23
C VAL A 101 -6.73 4.11 -0.05
N LEU A 102 -5.80 5.06 0.10
CA LEU A 102 -5.13 5.70 -1.05
C LEU A 102 -4.31 4.70 -1.86
N LEU A 103 -3.46 3.90 -1.21
CA LEU A 103 -2.65 2.88 -1.90
C LEU A 103 -3.50 1.80 -2.56
N ASN A 104 -4.67 1.47 -1.99
CA ASN A 104 -5.59 0.52 -2.60
C ASN A 104 -6.28 1.10 -3.85
N ALA A 105 -6.58 2.41 -3.86
CA ALA A 105 -7.06 3.08 -5.06
C ALA A 105 -6.04 3.00 -6.20
N VAL A 106 -4.75 3.23 -5.90
CA VAL A 106 -3.67 3.05 -6.89
C VAL A 106 -3.56 1.60 -7.32
N ARG A 107 -3.64 0.65 -6.39
CA ARG A 107 -3.58 -0.78 -6.71
C ARG A 107 -4.66 -1.17 -7.71
N ILE A 108 -5.89 -0.69 -7.54
CA ILE A 108 -6.99 -0.92 -8.49
C ILE A 108 -6.63 -0.36 -9.87
N TYR A 109 -6.07 0.85 -9.92
CA TYR A 109 -5.58 1.45 -11.16
C TYR A 109 -4.50 0.60 -11.85
N THR A 110 -3.62 -0.06 -11.10
CA THR A 110 -2.56 -0.90 -11.66
C THR A 110 -3.02 -2.26 -12.20
N LEU A 111 -4.27 -2.66 -11.96
CA LEU A 111 -4.80 -3.93 -12.45
C LEU A 111 -5.08 -3.82 -13.95
N GLY A 112 -4.32 -4.57 -14.76
CA GLY A 112 -4.61 -4.76 -16.17
C GLY A 112 -5.74 -5.77 -16.39
N LEU A 113 -6.34 -5.79 -17.59
CA LEU A 113 -7.29 -6.84 -17.97
C LEU A 113 -6.71 -8.26 -17.83
N ASN A 114 -5.39 -8.39 -18.02
CA ASN A 114 -4.68 -9.66 -17.84
C ASN A 114 -4.51 -10.08 -16.36
N ASP A 115 -4.64 -9.14 -15.42
CA ASP A 115 -4.66 -9.44 -13.99
C ASP A 115 -6.07 -9.88 -13.52
N ILE A 116 -7.10 -9.72 -14.36
CA ILE A 116 -8.46 -10.16 -14.09
C ILE A 116 -8.61 -11.61 -14.53
N VAL A 117 -8.67 -12.52 -13.55
CA VAL A 117 -8.96 -13.92 -13.80
C VAL A 117 -10.46 -14.20 -13.70
N SER A 118 -10.98 -15.03 -14.60
CA SER A 118 -12.34 -15.54 -14.46
C SER A 118 -12.47 -16.40 -13.20
N VAL A 119 -13.69 -16.58 -12.69
CA VAL A 119 -13.96 -17.50 -11.57
C VAL A 119 -13.47 -18.92 -11.87
N ALA A 120 -13.56 -19.36 -13.12
CA ALA A 120 -13.06 -20.67 -13.53
C ALA A 120 -11.53 -20.74 -13.47
N GLU A 121 -10.83 -19.68 -13.88
CA GLU A 121 -9.37 -19.61 -13.83
C GLU A 121 -8.86 -19.45 -12.40
N ALA A 122 -9.53 -18.64 -11.58
CA ALA A 122 -9.25 -18.54 -10.15
C ALA A 122 -9.39 -19.91 -9.46
N ALA A 123 -10.47 -20.64 -9.73
CA ALA A 123 -10.68 -22.00 -9.23
C ALA A 123 -9.57 -22.97 -9.67
N ARG A 124 -9.13 -22.88 -10.94
CA ARG A 124 -8.02 -23.69 -11.47
C ARG A 124 -6.70 -23.38 -10.77
N LEU A 125 -6.36 -22.10 -10.60
CA LEU A 125 -5.11 -21.64 -9.99
C LEU A 125 -5.04 -21.96 -8.50
N THR A 126 -6.16 -21.87 -7.80
CA THR A 126 -6.25 -22.06 -6.34
C THR A 126 -6.65 -23.49 -5.94
N GLN A 127 -6.99 -24.34 -6.91
CA GLN A 127 -7.50 -25.70 -6.72
C GLN A 127 -8.74 -25.80 -5.82
N ILE A 128 -9.53 -24.74 -5.73
CA ILE A 128 -10.81 -24.74 -5.00
C ILE A 128 -12.01 -24.69 -5.94
N GLN A 129 -13.18 -25.10 -5.45
CA GLN A 129 -14.38 -25.18 -6.30
C GLN A 129 -14.88 -23.78 -6.68
N ARG A 130 -15.45 -23.64 -7.88
CA ARG A 130 -16.04 -22.37 -8.37
C ARG A 130 -17.06 -21.78 -7.39
N ALA A 131 -17.86 -22.63 -6.74
CA ALA A 131 -18.82 -22.21 -5.73
C ALA A 131 -18.14 -21.50 -4.54
N GLN A 132 -16.98 -22.00 -4.10
CA GLN A 132 -16.20 -21.40 -3.01
C GLN A 132 -15.60 -20.05 -3.43
N ILE A 133 -15.11 -19.94 -4.68
CA ILE A 133 -14.67 -18.66 -5.24
C ILE A 133 -15.83 -17.64 -5.24
N TYR A 134 -17.04 -18.05 -5.67
CA TYR A 134 -18.22 -17.17 -5.60
C TYR A 134 -18.53 -16.72 -4.18
N TYR A 135 -18.46 -17.62 -3.19
CA TYR A 135 -18.66 -17.25 -1.78
C TYR A 135 -17.61 -16.25 -1.29
N LEU A 136 -16.34 -16.41 -1.67
CA LEU A 136 -15.27 -15.48 -1.32
C LEU A 136 -15.50 -14.08 -1.93
N ILE A 137 -15.88 -14.02 -3.21
CA ILE A 137 -16.20 -12.76 -3.90
C ILE A 137 -17.43 -12.11 -3.25
N PHE A 138 -18.50 -12.87 -3.03
CA PHE A 138 -19.74 -12.35 -2.46
C PHE A 138 -19.52 -11.85 -1.03
N GLY A 139 -18.72 -12.58 -0.24
CA GLY A 139 -18.31 -12.16 1.11
C GLY A 139 -17.50 -10.85 1.10
N ALA A 140 -16.58 -10.70 0.15
CA ALA A 140 -15.82 -9.46 -0.04
C ALA A 140 -16.73 -8.28 -0.44
N CYS A 141 -17.66 -8.48 -1.38
CA CYS A 141 -18.62 -7.45 -1.79
C CYS A 141 -19.59 -7.06 -0.67
N TYR A 142 -20.08 -8.04 0.10
CA TYR A 142 -21.00 -7.82 1.21
C TYR A 142 -20.34 -7.08 2.38
N THR A 143 -19.07 -7.37 2.66
CA THR A 143 -18.32 -6.65 3.70
C THR A 143 -18.01 -5.22 3.30
N GLN A 144 -17.73 -4.96 2.02
CA GLN A 144 -17.60 -3.58 1.50
C GLN A 144 -18.91 -2.79 1.60
N SER A 145 -20.04 -3.36 1.17
CA SER A 145 -21.32 -2.64 1.16
C SER A 145 -21.79 -2.26 2.57
N LYS A 146 -21.58 -3.12 3.57
CA LYS A 146 -21.85 -2.80 4.98
C LYS A 146 -20.92 -1.73 5.57
N SER A 147 -19.69 -1.62 5.06
CA SER A 147 -18.75 -0.59 5.49
C SER A 147 -19.14 0.79 4.97
N MET A 148 -19.70 0.87 3.76
CA MET A 148 -20.13 2.13 3.15
C MET A 148 -21.47 2.64 3.71
N ALA A 149 -22.34 1.75 4.20
CA ALA A 149 -23.62 2.13 4.78
C ALA A 149 -23.54 2.68 6.23
N LYS A 150 -22.34 2.77 6.80
CA LYS A 150 -22.10 3.24 8.19
C LYS A 150 -21.28 4.55 8.26
N SER A 151 -20.95 5.15 7.12
CA SER A 151 -20.36 6.50 7.02
C SER A 151 -21.41 7.50 6.57
#